data_AF-A0A2S8WPX6-F1
#
_entry.id   AF-A0A2S8WPX6-F1
#
_cell.length_a   1.000
_cell.length_b   1.000
_cell.length_c   1.000
_cell.angle_alpha   90.00
_cell.angle_beta   90.00
_cell.angle_gamma   90.00
#
_symmetry.space_group_name_H-M   'P 1'
#
loop_
_entity.id
_entity.type
_entity.pdbx_description
1 polymer ?
#
loop_
_entity_poly.entity_id
_entity_poly.type
_entity_poly.pdbx_seq_one_letter_code
_entity_poly.pdbx_strand_id
1 'polypeptide(L)'
;MSQESSPGQGPGSMRLIFEYDGDEIHLISRQLVDMALTGAQTPLEDHVGKVAEVRDASNKALASVPVTGMQTTAEVFPENPGDPIMRVALEHPQGAFTVVVPAPKAAASVALLDIVPASADREALPGPAGPPERRILGVFPLTEEGSTP
;
A
#
# COMPACT_ATOMS: atom_id res chain seq x y z
N MET A 1 -28.20 15.05 -34.51
CA MET A 1 -27.02 14.26 -34.11
C MET A 1 -26.78 14.54 -32.64
N SER A 2 -27.39 13.77 -31.76
CA SER A 2 -27.16 13.87 -30.32
C SER A 2 -25.93 13.01 -30.01
N GLN A 3 -24.86 13.62 -29.51
CA GLN A 3 -23.82 12.85 -28.85
C GLN A 3 -24.35 12.48 -27.48
N GLU A 4 -24.72 11.21 -27.33
CA GLU A 4 -24.96 10.59 -26.05
C GLU A 4 -23.58 10.33 -25.44
N SER A 5 -23.16 11.21 -24.54
CA SER A 5 -21.99 10.98 -23.70
C SER A 5 -22.24 9.72 -22.89
N SER A 6 -21.72 8.58 -23.34
CA SER A 6 -21.76 7.34 -22.59
C SER A 6 -21.15 7.59 -21.20
N PRO A 7 -21.79 7.18 -20.09
CA PRO A 7 -21.18 7.29 -18.78
C PRO A 7 -19.83 6.58 -18.81
N GLY A 8 -18.79 7.31 -18.44
CA GLY A 8 -17.39 6.98 -18.69
C GLY A 8 -17.02 5.62 -18.12
N GLN A 9 -16.78 4.66 -19.01
CA GLN A 9 -16.13 3.40 -18.69
C GLN A 9 -14.63 3.66 -18.54
N GLY A 10 -14.25 4.44 -17.52
CA GLY A 10 -12.87 4.51 -17.07
C GLY A 10 -12.44 3.14 -16.53
N PRO A 11 -11.13 2.81 -16.52
CA PRO A 11 -10.67 1.68 -15.72
C PRO A 11 -11.09 1.96 -14.27
N GLY A 12 -12.02 1.18 -13.74
CA GLY A 12 -12.54 1.37 -12.38
C GLY A 12 -11.41 1.34 -11.36
N SER A 13 -11.60 1.99 -10.22
CA SER A 13 -10.70 1.88 -9.08
C SER A 13 -11.28 0.91 -8.06
N MET A 14 -10.44 0.37 -7.18
CA MET A 14 -10.88 -0.51 -6.09
C MET A 14 -10.37 0.02 -4.76
N ARG A 15 -11.31 0.23 -3.83
CA ARG A 15 -11.02 0.50 -2.43
C ARG A 15 -10.83 -0.83 -1.70
N LEU A 16 -9.67 -0.96 -1.06
CA LEU A 16 -9.25 -2.12 -0.28
C LEU A 16 -9.11 -1.68 1.17
N ILE A 17 -9.72 -2.41 2.10
CA ILE A 17 -9.55 -2.18 3.54
C ILE A 17 -8.80 -3.36 4.11
N PHE A 18 -7.70 -3.07 4.78
CA PHE A 18 -6.87 -4.07 5.43
C PHE A 18 -6.95 -3.88 6.95
N GLU A 19 -6.94 -4.99 7.66
CA GLU A 19 -6.61 -5.04 9.09
C GLU A 19 -5.20 -5.58 9.26
N TYR A 20 -4.51 -5.11 10.29
CA TYR A 20 -3.20 -5.61 10.66
C TYR A 20 -3.10 -5.84 12.16
N ASP A 21 -2.40 -6.91 12.51
CA ASP A 21 -2.06 -7.32 13.87
C ASP A 21 -0.57 -7.70 13.92
N GLY A 22 0.26 -6.76 14.37
CA GLY A 22 1.71 -6.84 14.21
C GLY A 22 2.11 -6.88 12.73
N ASP A 23 2.70 -8.00 12.32
CA ASP A 23 3.13 -8.26 10.94
C ASP A 23 2.07 -8.98 10.11
N GLU A 24 0.99 -9.48 10.73
CA GLU A 24 -0.10 -10.14 10.02
C GLU A 24 -1.01 -9.10 9.39
N ILE A 25 -1.33 -9.25 8.10
CA ILE A 25 -2.20 -8.35 7.36
C ILE A 25 -3.28 -9.14 6.64
N HIS A 26 -4.53 -8.71 6.83
CA HIS A 26 -5.71 -9.33 6.22
C HIS A 26 -6.48 -8.32 5.37
N LEU A 27 -6.88 -8.71 4.17
CA LEU A 27 -7.80 -7.93 3.34
C LEU A 27 -9.24 -8.24 3.76
N ILE A 28 -9.90 -7.28 4.42
CA ILE A 28 -11.24 -7.47 5.01
C ILE A 28 -12.37 -6.93 4.14
N SER A 29 -12.09 -6.02 3.20
CA SER A 29 -13.12 -5.49 2.30
C SER A 29 -12.54 -5.06 0.95
N ARG A 30 -13.34 -5.26 -0.09
CA ARG A 30 -13.06 -4.84 -1.47
C ARG A 30 -14.29 -4.14 -2.03
N GLN A 31 -14.13 -2.95 -2.58
CA GLN A 31 -15.23 -2.19 -3.15
C GLN A 31 -14.79 -1.50 -4.43
N LEU A 32 -15.48 -1.77 -5.54
CA LEU A 32 -15.30 -0.98 -6.76
C LEU A 32 -15.80 0.45 -6.52
N VAL A 33 -15.00 1.42 -6.91
CA VAL A 33 -15.31 2.84 -6.78
C VAL A 33 -15.06 3.53 -8.12
N ASP A 34 -15.96 4.44 -8.48
CA ASP A 34 -15.82 5.30 -9.65
C ASP A 34 -15.02 6.54 -9.26
N MET A 35 -13.70 6.41 -9.32
CA MET A 35 -12.77 7.46 -8.93
C MET A 35 -11.55 7.46 -9.85
N ALA A 36 -11.21 8.62 -10.39
CA ALA A 36 -9.97 8.82 -11.12
C ALA A 36 -8.80 8.95 -10.13
N LEU A 37 -7.85 8.03 -10.19
CA LEU A 37 -6.62 8.10 -9.38
C LEU A 37 -5.55 8.91 -10.11
N THR A 38 -5.37 10.17 -9.73
CA THR A 38 -4.25 10.99 -10.18
C THR A 38 -3.00 10.61 -9.38
N GLY A 39 -2.03 9.96 -10.03
CA GLY A 39 -0.73 9.61 -9.41
C GLY A 39 -0.47 8.13 -9.11
N ALA A 40 -1.32 7.20 -9.56
CA ALA A 40 -1.13 5.75 -9.37
C ALA A 40 -0.02 5.11 -10.25
N GLN A 41 1.02 5.88 -10.58
CA GLN A 41 2.09 5.52 -11.51
C GLN A 41 3.44 6.07 -10.99
N THR A 42 3.70 5.95 -9.68
CA THR A 42 5.02 6.29 -9.16
C THR A 42 5.98 5.13 -9.45
N PRO A 43 7.14 5.38 -10.12
CA PRO A 43 8.20 4.38 -10.22
C PRO A 43 8.57 3.89 -8.83
N LEU A 44 8.47 2.57 -8.60
CA LEU A 44 8.76 1.95 -7.31
C LEU A 44 10.23 2.14 -6.87
N GLU A 45 11.10 2.43 -7.84
CA GLU A 45 12.56 2.59 -7.67
C GLU A 45 12.93 3.84 -6.86
N ASP A 46 12.04 4.82 -6.76
CA ASP A 46 12.27 6.09 -6.06
C ASP A 46 11.51 6.21 -4.73
N HIS A 47 10.78 5.17 -4.30
CA HIS A 47 9.93 5.24 -3.11
C HIS A 47 10.48 4.39 -1.96
N VAL A 48 10.72 5.03 -0.81
CA VAL A 48 10.95 4.35 0.47
C VAL A 48 9.66 4.36 1.26
N GLY A 49 9.29 3.21 1.83
CA GLY A 49 8.07 3.01 2.60
C GLY A 49 7.17 1.94 2.01
N LYS A 50 5.92 1.91 2.49
CA LYS A 50 4.96 0.86 2.14
C LYS A 50 4.20 1.19 0.87
N VAL A 51 4.03 0.19 -0.01
CA VAL A 51 3.39 0.35 -1.31
C VAL A 51 2.44 -0.81 -1.59
N ALA A 52 1.29 -0.50 -2.18
CA ALA A 52 0.38 -1.47 -2.77
C ALA A 52 0.67 -1.56 -4.28
N GLU A 53 1.18 -2.70 -4.72
CA GLU A 53 1.48 -2.99 -6.11
C GLU A 53 0.38 -3.86 -6.72
N VAL A 54 -0.33 -3.32 -7.71
CA VAL A 54 -1.34 -4.05 -8.48
C VAL A 54 -0.62 -4.92 -9.50
N ARG A 55 -0.94 -6.22 -9.55
CA ARG A 55 -0.34 -7.18 -10.47
C ARG A 55 -1.37 -7.87 -11.35
N ASP A 56 -0.96 -8.25 -12.55
CA ASP A 56 -1.73 -9.14 -13.40
C ASP A 56 -1.58 -10.62 -13.00
N ALA A 57 -2.28 -11.50 -13.71
CA ALA A 57 -2.24 -12.95 -13.47
C ALA A 57 -0.86 -13.58 -13.72
N SER A 58 0.04 -12.90 -14.43
CA SER A 58 1.44 -13.32 -14.66
C SER A 58 2.40 -12.73 -13.62
N ASN A 59 1.88 -12.17 -12.52
CA ASN A 59 2.65 -11.47 -11.48
C ASN A 59 3.37 -10.21 -11.97
N LYS A 60 3.01 -9.66 -13.14
CA LYS A 60 3.62 -8.43 -13.65
C LYS A 60 2.94 -7.22 -13.00
N ALA A 61 3.73 -6.29 -12.49
CA ALA A 61 3.24 -5.03 -11.94
C ALA A 61 2.56 -4.18 -13.01
N LEU A 62 1.35 -3.70 -12.71
CA LEU A 62 0.53 -2.82 -13.54
C LEU A 62 0.53 -1.38 -13.01
N ALA A 63 0.52 -1.22 -11.68
CA ALA A 63 0.48 0.08 -11.00
C ALA A 63 0.98 -0.07 -9.56
N SER A 64 1.45 1.03 -8.98
CA SER A 64 1.91 1.09 -7.60
C SER A 64 1.35 2.33 -6.92
N VAL A 65 0.84 2.16 -5.70
CA VAL A 65 0.21 3.23 -4.90
C VAL A 65 0.83 3.25 -3.50
N PRO A 66 1.36 4.39 -3.02
CA PRO A 66 1.86 4.51 -1.65
C PRO A 66 0.78 4.18 -0.63
N VAL A 67 1.14 3.41 0.41
CA VAL A 67 0.26 3.10 1.53
C VAL A 67 0.52 4.09 2.65
N THR A 68 -0.52 4.79 3.05
CA THR A 68 -0.52 5.65 4.25
C THR A 68 -1.49 5.08 5.27
N GLY A 69 -1.24 5.32 6.56
CA GLY A 69 -2.17 4.97 7.65
C GLY A 69 -1.88 3.68 8.41
N MET A 70 -0.88 2.89 8.02
CA MET A 70 -0.35 1.81 8.87
C MET A 70 0.55 2.43 9.95
N GLN A 71 0.08 2.45 11.19
CA GLN A 71 0.74 3.11 12.32
C GLN A 71 1.77 2.18 12.94
N THR A 72 3.04 2.60 12.98
CA THR A 72 4.11 1.87 13.68
C THR A 72 4.60 2.60 14.93
N THR A 73 4.07 3.81 15.17
CA THR A 73 4.44 4.66 16.29
C THR A 73 3.20 5.28 16.93
N ALA A 74 3.25 5.56 18.23
CA ALA A 74 2.23 6.29 18.95
C ALA A 74 2.79 7.57 19.57
N GLU A 75 1.98 8.63 19.56
CA GLU A 75 2.27 9.87 20.30
C GLU A 75 1.82 9.70 21.76
N VAL A 76 2.78 9.80 22.67
CA VAL A 76 2.58 9.71 24.12
C VAL A 76 2.66 11.10 24.70
N PHE A 77 1.57 11.49 25.38
CA PHE A 77 1.49 12.75 26.11
C PHE A 77 1.97 12.50 27.55
N PRO A 78 3.06 13.13 27.99
CA PRO A 78 3.56 12.98 29.35
C PRO A 78 2.59 13.57 30.38
N GLU A 79 2.60 13.02 31.59
CA GLU A 79 1.69 13.44 32.68
C GLU A 79 2.05 14.83 33.24
N ASN A 80 3.31 15.23 33.18
CA ASN A 80 3.75 16.54 33.69
C ASN A 80 3.55 17.63 32.64
N PRO A 81 2.82 18.71 32.97
CA PRO A 81 2.72 19.87 32.09
C PRO A 81 4.09 20.49 31.84
N GLY A 82 4.47 20.61 30.57
CA GLY A 82 5.76 21.18 30.13
C GLY A 82 6.75 20.16 29.57
N ASP A 83 6.51 18.87 29.78
CA ASP A 83 7.30 17.81 29.16
C ASP A 83 6.93 17.67 27.66
N PRO A 84 7.90 17.31 26.79
CA PRO A 84 7.66 17.19 25.35
C PRO A 84 6.80 15.97 25.00
N ILE A 85 5.95 16.11 23.97
CA ILE A 85 5.24 14.98 23.37
C ILE A 85 6.26 14.04 22.72
N MET A 86 6.22 12.76 23.07
CA MET A 86 7.15 11.75 22.56
C MET A 86 6.47 10.86 21.53
N ARG A 87 7.23 10.40 20.53
CA ARG A 87 6.81 9.32 19.63
C ARG A 87 7.54 8.05 20.03
N VAL A 88 6.77 7.01 20.35
CA VAL A 88 7.32 5.69 20.71
C VAL A 88 6.98 4.68 19.63
N ALA A 89 7.90 3.76 19.33
CA ALA A 89 7.60 2.62 18.49
C ALA A 89 6.62 1.70 19.22
N LEU A 90 5.63 1.18 18.48
CA LEU A 90 4.71 0.18 19.03
C LEU A 90 5.36 -1.20 18.87
N GLU A 91 5.46 -1.96 19.97
CA GLU A 91 5.96 -3.34 19.93
C GLU A 91 5.05 -4.25 19.11
N HIS A 92 3.74 -3.96 19.13
CA HIS A 92 2.73 -4.74 18.43
C HIS A 92 1.66 -3.80 17.85
N PRO A 93 1.91 -3.22 16.67
CA PRO A 93 0.99 -2.27 16.05
C PRO A 93 -0.28 -2.99 15.56
N GLN A 94 -1.45 -2.43 15.84
CA GLN A 94 -2.74 -2.99 15.44
C GLN A 94 -3.64 -1.90 14.85
N GLY A 95 -4.43 -2.26 13.85
CA GLY A 95 -5.45 -1.36 13.32
C GLY A 95 -5.93 -1.71 11.92
N ALA A 96 -6.49 -0.73 11.23
CA ALA A 96 -6.93 -0.86 9.85
C ALA A 96 -6.44 0.31 9.00
N PHE A 97 -6.21 0.07 7.72
CA PHE A 97 -5.90 1.10 6.75
C PHE A 97 -6.63 0.86 5.43
N THR A 98 -6.81 1.92 4.65
CA THR A 98 -7.51 1.88 3.37
C THR A 98 -6.57 2.29 2.26
N VAL A 99 -6.58 1.54 1.16
CA VAL A 99 -5.86 1.88 -0.07
C VAL A 99 -6.84 1.89 -1.23
N VAL A 100 -6.72 2.87 -2.12
CA VAL A 100 -7.47 2.87 -3.38
C VAL A 100 -6.49 2.66 -4.52
N VAL A 101 -6.69 1.60 -5.29
CA VAL A 101 -5.80 1.20 -6.38
C VAL A 101 -6.53 1.20 -7.73
N PRO A 102 -5.82 1.38 -8.86
CA PRO A 102 -6.41 1.15 -10.17
C PRO A 102 -6.80 -0.32 -10.32
N ALA A 103 -7.98 -0.60 -10.85
CA ALA A 103 -8.47 -1.95 -11.13
C ALA A 103 -8.77 -2.12 -12.64
N PRO A 104 -7.74 -2.06 -13.50
CA PRO A 104 -7.91 -2.42 -14.91
C PRO A 104 -8.36 -3.89 -15.02
N LYS A 105 -8.99 -4.26 -16.13
CA LYS A 105 -9.46 -5.65 -16.36
C LYS A 105 -8.37 -6.72 -16.20
N ALA A 106 -7.11 -6.36 -16.40
CA ALA A 106 -5.96 -7.26 -16.25
C ALA A 106 -5.52 -7.45 -14.79
N ALA A 107 -5.99 -6.64 -13.83
CA ALA A 107 -5.60 -6.73 -12.44
C ALA A 107 -6.14 -8.00 -11.80
N ALA A 108 -5.25 -8.78 -11.20
CA ALA A 108 -5.56 -10.05 -10.56
C ALA A 108 -5.29 -10.04 -9.05
N SER A 109 -4.26 -9.32 -8.60
CA SER A 109 -3.88 -9.26 -7.19
C SER A 109 -3.27 -7.92 -6.80
N VAL A 110 -3.18 -7.67 -5.50
CA VAL A 110 -2.38 -6.59 -4.90
C VAL A 110 -1.34 -7.20 -3.96
N ALA A 111 -0.08 -6.85 -4.18
CA ALA A 111 0.99 -7.14 -3.24
C ALA A 111 1.25 -5.91 -2.37
N LEU A 112 1.25 -6.09 -1.05
CA LEU A 112 1.74 -5.10 -0.12
C LEU A 112 3.25 -5.29 0.06
N LEU A 113 4.01 -4.24 -0.19
CA LEU A 113 5.46 -4.23 -0.15
C LEU A 113 5.94 -3.23 0.90
N ASP A 114 7.03 -3.55 1.59
CA ASP A 114 7.83 -2.61 2.36
C ASP A 114 9.15 -2.39 1.62
N ILE A 115 9.38 -1.14 1.20
CA ILE A 115 10.59 -0.76 0.49
C ILE A 115 11.48 -0.03 1.48
N VAL A 116 12.52 -0.72 1.95
CA VAL A 116 13.49 -0.13 2.87
C VAL A 116 14.71 0.36 2.08
N PRO A 117 15.33 1.47 2.50
CA PRO A 117 16.58 1.89 1.90
C PRO A 117 17.61 0.76 2.07
N ALA A 118 18.46 0.55 1.06
CA ALA A 118 19.59 -0.36 1.21
C ALA A 118 20.40 0.10 2.43
N SER A 119 20.52 -0.75 3.44
CA SER A 119 21.06 -0.39 4.74
C SER A 119 22.34 0.44 4.62
N ALA A 120 22.38 1.58 5.30
CA ALA A 120 23.59 2.39 5.47
C ALA A 120 24.59 1.76 6.45
N ASP A 121 24.43 0.48 6.82
CA ASP A 121 25.39 -0.32 7.60
C ASP A 121 26.63 -0.73 6.78
N ARG A 122 27.02 0.10 5.82
CA ARG A 122 28.34 0.05 5.21
C ARG A 122 29.15 1.18 5.82
N GLU A 123 29.63 0.94 7.04
CA GLU A 123 30.71 1.73 7.60
C GLU A 123 31.83 1.89 6.55
N ALA A 124 32.07 3.14 6.14
CA ALA A 124 33.32 3.63 5.55
C ALA A 124 33.77 3.16 4.15
N LEU A 125 32.88 3.05 3.15
CA LEU A 125 33.31 3.09 1.73
C LEU A 125 32.49 4.10 0.92
N PRO A 126 33.11 5.07 0.23
CA PRO A 126 32.41 5.92 -0.72
C PRO A 126 32.00 5.07 -1.93
N GLY A 127 30.71 4.72 -1.99
CA GLY A 127 30.09 4.01 -3.11
C GLY A 127 28.62 4.38 -3.21
N PRO A 128 27.99 4.26 -4.39
CA PRO A 128 26.57 4.51 -4.54
C PRO A 128 25.79 3.59 -3.59
N ALA A 129 24.72 4.12 -2.98
CA ALA A 129 23.77 3.33 -2.21
C ALA A 129 23.31 2.13 -3.06
N GLY A 130 23.22 0.95 -2.44
CA GLY A 130 22.68 -0.24 -3.12
C GLY A 130 21.22 -0.02 -3.52
N PRO A 131 20.67 -0.86 -4.43
CA PRO A 131 19.26 -0.79 -4.77
C PRO A 131 18.40 -1.06 -3.51
N PRO A 132 17.25 -0.38 -3.35
CA PRO A 132 16.39 -0.56 -2.19
C PRO A 132 15.91 -2.01 -2.07
N GLU A 133 15.82 -2.51 -0.83
CA GLU A 133 15.32 -3.87 -0.55
C GLU A 133 13.80 -3.86 -0.52
N ARG A 134 13.18 -4.86 -1.15
CA ARG A 134 11.72 -5.01 -1.22
C ARG A 134 11.29 -6.24 -0.43
N ARG A 135 10.57 -6.02 0.67
CA ARG A 135 9.95 -7.10 1.46
C ARG A 135 8.48 -7.21 1.10
N ILE A 136 8.00 -8.43 0.82
CA ILE A 136 6.57 -8.68 0.61
C ILE A 136 5.91 -8.86 1.98
N LEU A 137 4.93 -8.02 2.29
CA LEU A 137 4.11 -8.11 3.51
C LEU A 137 2.89 -9.01 3.31
N GLY A 138 2.38 -9.09 2.08
CA GLY A 138 1.28 -9.99 1.73
C GLY A 138 0.87 -9.85 0.27
N VAL A 139 0.20 -10.87 -0.27
CA VAL A 139 -0.37 -10.85 -1.61
C VAL A 139 -1.84 -11.24 -1.52
N PHE A 140 -2.71 -10.39 -2.06
CA PHE A 140 -4.15 -10.49 -1.89
C PHE A 140 -4.83 -10.54 -3.25
N PRO A 141 -5.63 -11.59 -3.55
CA PRO A 141 -6.37 -11.67 -4.79
C PRO A 141 -7.43 -10.56 -4.84
N LEU A 142 -7.61 -9.95 -6.02
CA LEU A 142 -8.66 -8.95 -6.26
C LEU A 142 -9.97 -9.58 -6.75
N THR A 143 -9.90 -10.79 -7.31
CA THR A 143 -11.07 -11.60 -7.60
C THR A 143 -11.57 -12.26 -6.32
N GLU A 144 -12.89 -12.31 -6.13
CA GLU A 144 -13.47 -13.22 -5.15
C GLU A 144 -13.10 -14.64 -5.59
N GLU A 145 -12.27 -15.34 -4.80
CA GLU A 145 -12.39 -16.79 -4.81
C GLU A 145 -13.80 -17.08 -4.31
N GLY A 146 -14.61 -17.69 -5.17
CA GLY A 146 -16.00 -17.99 -4.88
C GLY A 146 -16.11 -18.64 -3.52
N SER A 147 -16.85 -17.98 -2.63
CA SER A 147 -17.50 -18.64 -1.51
C SER A 147 -18.20 -19.87 -2.10
N THR A 148 -17.61 -21.04 -1.88
CA THR A 148 -18.16 -22.29 -2.40
C THR A 148 -19.45 -22.56 -1.60
N PRO A 149 -20.59 -22.83 -2.26
CA PRO A 149 -21.88 -23.01 -1.59
C PRO A 149 -21.93 -24.22 -0.65
#